data_AF-A0AAD7IF95-F1
#
_entry.id   AF-A0AAD7IF95-F1
#
_cell.length_a   1.000
_cell.length_b   1.000
_cell.length_c   1.000
_cell.angle_alpha   90.00
_cell.angle_beta   90.00
_cell.angle_gamma   90.00
#
_symmetry.space_group_name_H-M   'P 1'
#
loop_
_entity.id
_entity.type
_entity.pdbx_description
1 polymer ?
#
loop_
_entity_poly.entity_id
_entity_poly.type
_entity_poly.pdbx_seq_one_letter_code
_entity_poly.pdbx_strand_id
1 'polypeptide(L)'
;MAEIAIFVTPILDPVQAAASMAPLIAFGGKLQNEGVSGAQLEVTTFPTFLSFFNAFTLAHVAAVGTNLAIASRLVNKSNFQTPAKRSALVEGLLDTNAAGPGMIILLAPPVSYKAHGGTSVTDAWRSSVYHVTTVTSWAWNATVTEKRAAYQSASSAIESLRRITPDAAYLNEADVYEPNHEVAFWGSHYQELLRIKQKYDPSQLLDCWHCVGWDPESPRFSCYL
;
A
#
# COMPACT_ATOMS: atom_id res chain seq x y z
N MET A 1 -17.20 1.51 -10.95
CA MET A 1 -16.25 2.65 -11.03
C MET A 1 -15.31 2.37 -12.18
N ALA A 2 -14.83 3.39 -12.88
CA ALA A 2 -13.78 3.20 -13.87
C ALA A 2 -12.46 2.87 -13.15
N GLU A 3 -11.68 1.94 -13.69
CA GLU A 3 -10.30 1.72 -13.24
C GLU A 3 -9.42 2.82 -13.83
N ILE A 4 -8.69 3.54 -12.98
CA ILE A 4 -7.89 4.70 -13.37
C ILE A 4 -6.46 4.50 -12.88
N ALA A 5 -5.49 4.75 -13.76
CA ALA A 5 -4.08 4.82 -13.40
C ALA A 5 -3.57 6.23 -13.68
N ILE A 6 -3.07 6.91 -12.66
CA ILE A 6 -2.58 8.28 -12.75
C ILE A 6 -1.07 8.26 -12.50
N PHE A 7 -0.31 8.75 -13.47
CA PHE A 7 1.14 8.95 -13.36
C PHE A 7 1.45 10.42 -13.59
N VAL A 8 2.23 11.00 -12.68
CA VAL A 8 2.55 12.44 -12.70
C VAL A 8 4.00 12.65 -12.26
N THR A 9 4.64 13.66 -12.82
CA THR A 9 5.96 14.13 -12.40
C THR A 9 5.93 15.65 -12.21
N PRO A 10 6.31 16.18 -11.03
CA PRO A 10 6.33 17.62 -10.80
C PRO A 10 7.68 18.27 -11.15
N ILE A 11 8.67 17.49 -11.61
CA ILE A 11 10.07 17.95 -11.80
C ILE A 11 10.54 17.96 -13.26
N LEU A 12 9.82 17.30 -14.17
CA LEU A 12 10.18 17.22 -15.58
C LEU A 12 9.33 18.21 -16.39
N ASP A 13 9.94 18.81 -17.41
CA ASP A 13 9.19 19.57 -18.41
C ASP A 13 8.31 18.62 -19.28
N PRO A 14 7.36 19.14 -20.07
CA PRO A 14 6.45 18.30 -20.85
C PRO A 14 7.12 17.32 -21.81
N VAL A 15 8.25 17.70 -22.42
CA VAL A 15 8.98 16.86 -23.38
C VAL A 15 9.67 15.72 -22.63
N GLN A 16 10.36 16.05 -21.54
CA GLN A 16 11.02 15.07 -20.69
C GLN A 16 10.03 14.12 -20.02
N ALA A 17 8.88 14.63 -19.56
CA ALA A 17 7.81 13.85 -18.97
C ALA A 17 7.26 12.84 -19.98
N ALA A 18 6.90 13.29 -21.20
CA ALA A 18 6.41 12.43 -22.26
C ALA A 18 7.44 11.34 -22.64
N ALA A 19 8.72 11.70 -22.72
CA ALA A 19 9.78 10.73 -22.97
C ALA A 19 9.90 9.69 -21.85
N SER A 20 9.85 10.12 -20.58
CA SER A 20 9.95 9.22 -19.42
C SER A 20 8.77 8.24 -19.30
N MET A 21 7.59 8.65 -19.77
CA MET A 21 6.34 7.88 -19.72
C MET A 21 5.99 7.23 -21.06
N ALA A 22 6.87 7.31 -22.07
CA ALA A 22 6.61 6.82 -23.41
C ALA A 22 6.06 5.37 -23.47
N PRO A 23 6.55 4.41 -22.65
CA PRO A 23 5.98 3.06 -22.63
C PRO A 23 4.50 3.00 -22.22
N LEU A 24 4.09 3.82 -21.24
CA LEU A 24 2.70 3.88 -20.77
C LEU A 24 1.80 4.60 -21.78
N ILE A 25 2.29 5.70 -22.37
CA ILE A 25 1.58 6.42 -23.44
C ILE A 25 1.35 5.49 -24.64
N ALA A 26 2.39 4.75 -25.06
CA ALA A 26 2.27 3.78 -26.15
C ALA A 26 1.28 2.66 -25.82
N PHE A 27 1.29 2.16 -24.59
CA PHE A 27 0.34 1.14 -24.14
C PHE A 27 -1.11 1.65 -24.18
N GLY A 28 -1.39 2.84 -23.62
CA GLY A 28 -2.72 3.44 -23.66
C GLY A 28 -3.21 3.68 -25.09
N GLY A 29 -2.35 4.22 -25.96
CA GLY A 29 -2.67 4.45 -27.38
C GLY A 29 -2.95 3.14 -28.13
N LYS A 30 -2.21 2.08 -27.81
CA LYS A 30 -2.48 0.74 -28.35
C LYS A 30 -3.89 0.27 -27.97
N LEU A 31 -4.29 0.38 -26.71
CA LEU A 31 -5.63 -0.07 -26.26
C LEU A 31 -6.75 0.71 -26.96
N GLN A 32 -6.58 2.02 -27.15
CA GLN A 32 -7.54 2.84 -27.91
C GLN A 32 -7.62 2.40 -29.38
N ASN A 33 -6.48 2.16 -30.03
CA ASN A 33 -6.42 1.73 -31.43
C ASN A 33 -7.02 0.33 -31.63
N GLU A 34 -6.89 -0.56 -30.65
CA GLU A 34 -7.51 -1.90 -30.65
C GLU A 34 -9.01 -1.86 -30.33
N GLY A 35 -9.56 -0.68 -30.02
CA GLY A 35 -10.99 -0.51 -29.74
C GLY A 35 -11.43 -1.13 -28.41
N VAL A 36 -10.53 -1.23 -27.44
CA VAL A 36 -10.86 -1.74 -26.10
C VAL A 36 -11.91 -0.83 -25.48
N SER A 37 -13.09 -1.38 -25.19
CA SER A 37 -14.24 -0.63 -24.69
C SER A 37 -13.88 0.12 -23.40
N GLY A 38 -14.13 1.44 -23.40
CA GLY A 38 -13.86 2.31 -22.25
C GLY A 38 -12.40 2.73 -22.07
N ALA A 39 -11.46 2.25 -22.89
CA ALA A 39 -10.07 2.67 -22.80
C ALA A 39 -9.91 4.16 -23.20
N GLN A 40 -9.33 4.95 -22.29
CA GLN A 40 -8.98 6.35 -22.56
C GLN A 40 -7.53 6.62 -22.16
N LEU A 41 -6.84 7.38 -23.01
CA LEU A 41 -5.52 7.93 -22.72
C LEU A 41 -5.64 9.45 -22.74
N GLU A 42 -5.26 10.07 -21.62
CA GLU A 42 -5.14 11.52 -21.51
C GLU A 42 -3.71 11.87 -21.08
N VAL A 43 -3.07 12.77 -21.84
CA VAL A 43 -1.76 13.33 -21.51
C VAL A 43 -1.92 14.84 -21.42
N THR A 44 -1.75 15.37 -20.21
CA THR A 44 -1.99 16.78 -19.93
C THR A 44 -0.96 17.33 -18.96
N THR A 45 -0.92 18.66 -18.81
CA THR A 45 0.00 19.37 -17.92
C THR A 45 -0.78 20.34 -17.04
N PHE A 46 -0.30 20.50 -15.81
CA PHE A 46 -0.88 21.45 -14.85
C PHE A 46 0.17 22.52 -14.52
N PRO A 47 -0.22 23.81 -14.41
CA PRO A 47 0.72 24.89 -14.13
C PRO A 47 1.31 24.81 -12.71
N THR A 48 0.60 24.16 -11.78
CA THR A 48 1.05 23.96 -10.40
C THR A 48 0.63 22.59 -9.87
N PHE A 49 1.33 22.08 -8.87
CA PHE A 49 0.90 20.88 -8.15
C PHE A 49 -0.49 21.05 -7.52
N LEU A 50 -0.82 22.26 -7.03
CA LEU A 50 -2.14 22.55 -6.46
C LEU A 50 -3.25 22.41 -7.50
N SER A 51 -3.06 22.91 -8.73
CA SER A 51 -4.05 22.75 -9.80
C SER A 51 -4.24 21.28 -10.20
N PHE A 52 -3.17 20.49 -10.21
CA PHE A 52 -3.26 19.03 -10.40
C PHE A 52 -4.05 18.38 -9.26
N PHE A 53 -3.65 18.64 -8.01
CA PHE A 53 -4.31 18.10 -6.82
C PHE A 53 -5.80 18.43 -6.78
N ASN A 54 -6.17 19.67 -7.12
CA ASN A 54 -7.57 20.09 -7.14
C ASN A 54 -8.39 19.38 -8.22
N ALA A 55 -7.80 19.09 -9.39
CA ALA A 55 -8.48 18.39 -10.47
C ALA A 55 -8.82 16.93 -10.10
N PHE A 56 -7.93 16.25 -9.38
CA PHE A 56 -8.09 14.82 -9.10
C PHE A 56 -8.59 14.52 -7.69
N THR A 57 -8.22 15.30 -6.68
CA THR A 57 -8.43 14.91 -5.28
C THR A 57 -9.69 15.52 -4.68
N LEU A 58 -10.03 16.78 -5.00
CA LEU A 58 -11.17 17.46 -4.35
C LEU A 58 -12.52 16.77 -4.56
N ALA A 59 -12.75 16.23 -5.76
CA ALA A 59 -13.99 15.53 -6.10
C ALA A 59 -13.97 14.04 -5.72
N HIS A 60 -12.82 13.50 -5.30
CA HIS A 60 -12.61 12.05 -5.10
C HIS A 60 -12.00 11.74 -3.73
N VAL A 61 -12.31 12.56 -2.72
CA VAL A 61 -11.90 12.29 -1.33
C VAL A 61 -12.57 11.01 -0.85
N ALA A 62 -11.78 10.08 -0.31
CA ALA A 62 -12.30 8.86 0.28
C ALA A 62 -13.27 9.18 1.42
N ALA A 63 -14.40 8.46 1.48
CA ALA A 63 -15.33 8.59 2.58
C ALA A 63 -14.64 8.21 3.91
N VAL A 64 -14.88 9.02 4.94
CA VAL A 64 -14.38 8.76 6.30
C VAL A 64 -15.52 8.27 7.20
N GLY A 65 -15.19 7.70 8.37
CA GLY A 65 -16.18 7.17 9.31
C GLY A 65 -16.80 5.84 8.87
N THR A 66 -16.22 5.19 7.87
CA THR A 66 -16.60 3.85 7.41
C THR A 66 -15.84 2.80 8.20
N ASN A 67 -16.53 1.75 8.67
CA ASN A 67 -15.83 0.64 9.30
C ASN A 67 -15.23 -0.27 8.23
N LEU A 68 -13.94 -0.55 8.35
CA LEU A 68 -13.20 -1.33 7.37
C LEU A 68 -12.01 -2.05 7.99
N ALA A 69 -11.62 -3.14 7.33
CA ALA A 69 -10.37 -3.85 7.51
C ALA A 69 -9.50 -3.52 6.30
N ILE A 70 -8.25 -3.16 6.56
CA ILE A 70 -7.23 -2.97 5.53
C ILE A 70 -6.26 -4.12 5.64
N ALA A 71 -5.72 -4.58 4.52
CA ALA A 71 -4.46 -5.31 4.49
C ALA A 71 -3.56 -4.68 3.43
N SER A 72 -2.24 -4.82 3.57
CA SER A 72 -1.33 -4.24 2.59
C SER A 72 -0.03 -5.01 2.41
N ARG A 73 0.64 -4.69 1.30
CA ARG A 73 1.98 -5.18 1.01
C ARG A 73 2.82 -4.16 0.26
N LEU A 74 4.08 -4.07 0.63
CA LEU A 74 5.09 -3.35 -0.15
C LEU A 74 5.70 -4.30 -1.19
N VAL A 75 5.56 -3.94 -2.48
CA VAL A 75 6.07 -4.74 -3.60
C VAL A 75 7.47 -4.27 -3.98
N ASN A 76 8.45 -5.15 -3.82
CA ASN A 76 9.88 -4.83 -3.97
C ASN A 76 10.35 -4.75 -5.43
N LYS A 77 11.43 -3.99 -5.69
CA LYS A 77 12.13 -3.93 -7.00
C LYS A 77 12.45 -5.33 -7.54
N SER A 78 12.75 -6.26 -6.64
CA SER A 78 13.10 -7.63 -6.99
C SER A 78 11.98 -8.34 -7.76
N ASN A 79 10.71 -7.99 -7.54
CA ASN A 79 9.56 -8.51 -8.26
C ASN A 79 9.53 -8.13 -9.75
N PHE A 80 10.30 -7.10 -10.16
CA PHE A 80 10.30 -6.60 -11.54
C PHE A 80 11.48 -7.10 -12.38
N GLN A 81 12.47 -7.74 -11.75
CA GLN A 81 13.80 -7.99 -12.34
C GLN A 81 13.79 -8.99 -13.50
N THR A 82 12.95 -10.02 -13.45
CA THR A 82 12.93 -11.08 -14.46
C THR A 82 11.54 -11.24 -15.07
N PRO A 83 11.42 -11.75 -16.31
CA PRO A 83 10.11 -12.04 -16.91
C PRO A 83 9.21 -12.89 -16.01
N ALA A 84 9.75 -13.98 -15.42
CA ALA A 84 9.01 -14.86 -14.53
C ALA A 84 8.48 -14.14 -13.28
N LYS A 85 9.30 -13.27 -12.65
CA LYS A 85 8.84 -12.49 -11.49
C LYS A 85 7.80 -11.43 -11.86
N ARG A 86 7.90 -10.83 -13.05
CA ARG A 86 6.89 -9.91 -13.58
C ARG A 86 5.57 -10.62 -13.85
N SER A 87 5.59 -11.82 -14.43
CA SER A 87 4.39 -12.64 -14.60
C SER A 87 3.76 -12.99 -13.25
N ALA A 88 4.55 -13.50 -12.29
CA ALA A 88 4.06 -13.80 -10.95
C ALA A 88 3.50 -12.57 -10.23
N LEU A 89 4.07 -11.38 -10.45
CA LEU A 89 3.52 -10.13 -9.90
C LEU A 89 2.17 -9.77 -10.53
N VAL A 90 2.04 -9.87 -11.86
CA VAL A 90 0.76 -9.60 -12.54
C VAL A 90 -0.32 -10.58 -12.07
N GLU A 91 0.00 -11.88 -12.01
CA GLU A 91 -0.89 -12.91 -11.47
C GLU A 91 -1.26 -12.62 -10.02
N GLY A 92 -0.28 -12.32 -9.16
CA GLY A 92 -0.53 -11.99 -7.76
C GLY A 92 -1.43 -10.77 -7.56
N LEU A 93 -1.27 -9.73 -8.38
CA LEU A 93 -2.14 -8.54 -8.36
C LEU A 93 -3.57 -8.88 -8.83
N LEU A 94 -3.72 -9.70 -9.87
CA LEU A 94 -5.02 -10.14 -10.37
C LEU A 94 -5.74 -11.01 -9.34
N ASP A 95 -5.02 -11.95 -8.71
CA ASP A 95 -5.55 -12.80 -7.65
C ASP A 95 -5.97 -11.97 -6.43
N THR A 96 -5.15 -11.00 -6.02
CA THR A 96 -5.48 -10.09 -4.92
C THR A 96 -6.72 -9.25 -5.23
N ASN A 97 -6.86 -8.73 -6.45
CA ASN A 97 -8.04 -7.99 -6.90
C ASN A 97 -9.30 -8.87 -6.94
N ALA A 98 -9.16 -10.13 -7.35
CA ALA A 98 -10.27 -11.08 -7.41
C ALA A 98 -10.71 -11.55 -6.02
N ALA A 99 -9.79 -11.64 -5.07
CA ALA A 99 -10.03 -12.15 -3.72
C ALA A 99 -10.70 -11.13 -2.79
N GLY A 100 -10.59 -9.83 -3.06
CA GLY A 100 -11.18 -8.82 -2.20
C GLY A 100 -11.43 -7.49 -2.90
N PRO A 101 -12.51 -6.76 -2.53
CA PRO A 101 -12.78 -5.46 -3.10
C PRO A 101 -11.75 -4.41 -2.67
N GLY A 102 -11.72 -3.29 -3.38
CA GLY A 102 -11.02 -2.09 -2.95
C GLY A 102 -9.49 -2.18 -3.03
N MET A 103 -8.96 -2.97 -3.96
CA MET A 103 -7.51 -2.97 -4.20
C MET A 103 -7.05 -1.60 -4.71
N ILE A 104 -6.02 -1.03 -4.10
CA ILE A 104 -5.37 0.21 -4.56
C ILE A 104 -3.88 -0.06 -4.70
N ILE A 105 -3.31 0.32 -5.85
CA ILE A 105 -1.87 0.25 -6.11
C ILE A 105 -1.30 1.67 -6.01
N LEU A 106 -0.60 1.97 -4.92
CA LEU A 106 0.00 3.28 -4.68
C LEU A 106 1.47 3.29 -5.10
N LEU A 107 1.84 4.22 -5.98
CA LEU A 107 3.23 4.57 -6.29
C LEU A 107 3.78 5.59 -5.26
N ALA A 108 3.54 5.32 -3.98
CA ALA A 108 3.97 6.13 -2.86
C ALA A 108 5.41 5.84 -2.36
N PRO A 109 5.97 4.62 -2.51
CA PRO A 109 7.32 4.35 -2.04
C PRO A 109 8.39 5.26 -2.65
N PRO A 110 9.33 5.81 -1.86
CA PRO A 110 10.34 6.76 -2.32
C PRO A 110 11.55 6.07 -2.96
N VAL A 111 11.26 5.13 -3.85
CA VAL A 111 12.14 4.11 -4.45
C VAL A 111 13.26 4.67 -5.32
N SER A 112 13.02 5.85 -5.90
CA SER A 112 13.94 6.60 -6.76
C SER A 112 14.83 7.56 -5.97
N TYR A 113 14.61 7.69 -4.67
CA TYR A 113 15.34 8.63 -3.81
C TYR A 113 16.26 7.87 -2.86
N LYS A 114 17.49 8.35 -2.70
CA LYS A 114 18.47 7.75 -1.78
C LYS A 114 18.04 7.93 -0.33
N ALA A 115 18.34 6.95 0.51
CA ALA A 115 18.22 7.10 1.95
C ALA A 115 19.33 8.03 2.46
N HIS A 116 18.98 8.90 3.41
CA HIS A 116 19.94 9.79 4.09
C HIS A 116 20.27 9.31 5.50
N GLY A 117 19.74 8.14 5.91
CA GLY A 117 19.83 7.65 7.28
C GLY A 117 19.04 8.52 8.28
N GLY A 118 19.21 8.23 9.57
CA GLY A 118 18.69 9.07 10.66
C GLY A 118 17.18 8.97 10.92
N THR A 119 16.48 8.05 10.25
CA THR A 119 15.05 7.78 10.47
C THR A 119 14.82 6.31 10.80
N SER A 120 13.72 6.01 11.48
CA SER A 120 13.27 4.64 11.78
C SER A 120 12.42 3.99 10.68
N VAL A 121 12.25 4.66 9.54
CA VAL A 121 11.50 4.11 8.41
C VAL A 121 12.18 2.85 7.92
N THR A 122 11.47 1.73 7.90
CA THR A 122 12.01 0.45 7.39
C THR A 122 12.61 0.61 5.98
N ASP A 123 13.78 0.00 5.77
CA ASP A 123 14.47 -0.02 4.47
C ASP A 123 13.61 -0.61 3.35
N ALA A 124 12.58 -1.40 3.70
CA ALA A 124 11.63 -1.95 2.75
C ALA A 124 10.92 -0.87 1.91
N TRP A 125 10.66 0.32 2.47
CA TRP A 125 10.09 1.44 1.72
C TRP A 125 10.96 1.90 0.55
N ARG A 126 12.28 1.92 0.73
CA ARG A 126 13.23 2.37 -0.32
C ARG A 126 13.53 1.26 -1.34
N SER A 127 13.21 0.02 -0.98
CA SER A 127 13.35 -1.16 -1.83
C SER A 127 12.07 -1.46 -2.63
N SER A 128 10.94 -0.83 -2.28
CA SER A 128 9.62 -1.09 -2.85
C SER A 128 9.20 -0.09 -3.90
N VAL A 129 8.47 -0.54 -4.92
CA VAL A 129 7.91 0.28 -6.01
C VAL A 129 6.45 0.59 -5.73
N TYR A 130 5.68 -0.39 -5.26
CA TYR A 130 4.26 -0.21 -4.93
C TYR A 130 4.00 -0.43 -3.44
N HIS A 131 3.05 0.32 -2.91
CA HIS A 131 2.30 -0.02 -1.72
C HIS A 131 0.91 -0.45 -2.20
N VAL A 132 0.57 -1.72 -2.04
CA VAL A 132 -0.73 -2.27 -2.46
C VAL A 132 -1.58 -2.47 -1.23
N THR A 133 -2.80 -1.95 -1.24
CA THR A 133 -3.78 -2.14 -0.16
C THR A 133 -4.99 -2.89 -0.68
N THR A 134 -5.69 -3.61 0.21
CA THR A 134 -7.03 -4.15 0.01
C THR A 134 -7.93 -3.67 1.13
N VAL A 135 -9.23 -3.50 0.87
CA VAL A 135 -10.16 -2.95 1.85
C VAL A 135 -11.45 -3.76 1.86
N THR A 136 -11.82 -4.27 3.03
CA THR A 136 -13.13 -4.91 3.25
C THR A 136 -13.92 -4.10 4.27
N SER A 137 -15.08 -3.57 3.88
CA SER A 137 -15.95 -2.75 4.73
C SER A 137 -17.09 -3.55 5.36
N TRP A 138 -17.66 -3.04 6.45
CA TRP A 138 -18.89 -3.59 7.05
C TRP A 138 -19.84 -2.49 7.56
N ALA A 139 -21.12 -2.85 7.72
CA ALA A 139 -22.16 -1.96 8.21
C ALA A 139 -21.96 -1.60 9.70
N TRP A 140 -22.43 -0.43 10.13
CA TRP A 140 -22.30 0.02 11.53
C TRP A 140 -22.92 -0.94 12.55
N ASN A 141 -23.95 -1.68 12.15
CA ASN A 141 -24.65 -2.67 12.97
C ASN A 141 -24.17 -4.12 12.73
N ALA A 142 -23.02 -4.31 12.06
CA ALA A 142 -22.47 -5.64 11.82
C ALA A 142 -22.18 -6.39 13.13
N THR A 143 -22.48 -7.68 13.12
CA THR A 143 -22.18 -8.64 14.18
C THR A 143 -20.68 -8.87 14.31
N VAL A 144 -20.25 -9.46 15.43
CA VAL A 144 -18.84 -9.85 15.63
C VAL A 144 -18.38 -10.84 14.57
N THR A 145 -19.24 -11.78 14.16
CA THR A 145 -18.94 -12.76 13.11
C THR A 145 -18.67 -12.09 11.77
N GLU A 146 -19.49 -11.12 11.38
CA GLU A 146 -19.28 -10.37 10.13
C GLU A 146 -18.00 -9.53 10.16
N LYS A 147 -17.69 -8.89 11.29
CA LYS A 147 -16.43 -8.15 11.47
C LYS A 147 -15.21 -9.06 11.36
N ARG A 148 -15.25 -10.23 12.01
CA ARG A 148 -14.19 -11.24 11.92
C ARG A 148 -14.00 -11.72 10.47
N ALA A 149 -15.10 -12.00 9.77
CA ALA A 149 -15.06 -12.40 8.37
C ALA A 149 -14.45 -11.29 7.49
N ALA A 150 -14.74 -10.02 7.76
CA ALA A 150 -14.14 -8.90 7.04
C ALA A 150 -12.61 -8.82 7.23
N TYR A 151 -12.10 -8.96 8.46
CA TYR A 151 -10.65 -9.03 8.71
C TYR A 151 -10.01 -10.21 8.01
N GLN A 152 -10.62 -11.40 8.10
CA GLN A 152 -10.13 -12.61 7.41
C GLN A 152 -10.12 -12.42 5.89
N SER A 153 -11.13 -11.77 5.33
CA SER A 153 -11.21 -11.47 3.90
C SER A 153 -10.10 -10.53 3.45
N ALA A 154 -9.86 -9.43 4.18
CA ALA A 154 -8.79 -8.49 3.86
C ALA A 154 -7.41 -9.17 3.92
N SER A 155 -7.15 -9.93 4.99
CA SER A 155 -5.93 -10.71 5.16
C SER A 155 -5.73 -11.74 4.05
N SER A 156 -6.78 -12.49 3.70
CA SER A 156 -6.72 -13.50 2.65
C SER A 156 -6.50 -12.90 1.27
N ALA A 157 -7.07 -11.72 1.00
CA ALA A 157 -6.92 -11.05 -0.29
C ALA A 157 -5.48 -10.64 -0.58
N ILE A 158 -4.70 -10.23 0.44
CA ILE A 158 -3.31 -9.81 0.24
C ILE A 158 -2.32 -10.99 0.18
N GLU A 159 -2.79 -12.22 0.46
CA GLU A 159 -1.93 -13.40 0.61
C GLU A 159 -1.15 -13.73 -0.67
N SER A 160 -1.74 -13.53 -1.84
CA SER A 160 -1.05 -13.73 -3.13
C SER A 160 0.18 -12.83 -3.28
N LEU A 161 0.14 -11.61 -2.74
CA LEU A 161 1.30 -10.72 -2.72
C LEU A 161 2.29 -11.08 -1.61
N ARG A 162 1.82 -11.50 -0.42
CA ARG A 162 2.70 -11.99 0.65
C ARG A 162 3.61 -13.12 0.17
N ARG A 163 3.07 -14.09 -0.58
CA ARG A 163 3.83 -15.24 -1.11
C ARG A 163 4.99 -14.88 -2.03
N ILE A 164 4.92 -13.73 -2.72
CA ILE A 164 5.92 -13.32 -3.70
C ILE A 164 6.79 -12.14 -3.25
N THR A 165 6.57 -11.62 -2.03
CA THR A 165 7.28 -10.45 -1.51
C THR A 165 7.89 -10.71 -0.13
N PRO A 166 9.06 -10.12 0.20
CA PRO A 166 9.57 -10.08 1.57
C PRO A 166 8.58 -9.45 2.56
N ASP A 167 8.71 -9.80 3.85
CA ASP A 167 7.92 -9.21 4.94
C ASP A 167 8.10 -7.69 5.02
N ALA A 168 7.08 -6.98 4.53
CA ALA A 168 7.08 -5.54 4.38
C ALA A 168 5.64 -5.01 4.16
N ALA A 169 5.15 -4.22 5.12
CA ALA A 169 3.84 -3.58 5.06
C ALA A 169 3.89 -2.18 5.70
N TYR A 170 2.93 -1.33 5.36
CA TYR A 170 2.85 0.00 5.96
C TYR A 170 1.98 -0.06 7.22
N LEU A 171 2.56 0.09 8.41
CA LEU A 171 1.86 -0.06 9.68
C LEU A 171 0.54 0.73 9.81
N ASN A 172 0.42 1.89 9.16
CA ASN A 172 -0.77 2.74 9.27
C ASN A 172 -1.92 2.26 8.36
N GLU A 173 -1.64 1.39 7.39
CA GLU A 173 -2.58 0.87 6.41
C GLU A 173 -2.33 -0.63 6.19
N ALA A 174 -2.09 -1.38 7.26
CA ALA A 174 -1.75 -2.80 7.22
C ALA A 174 -2.87 -3.67 7.80
N ASP A 175 -2.69 -4.98 7.63
CA ASP A 175 -3.52 -5.98 8.29
C ASP A 175 -3.41 -5.81 9.81
N VAL A 176 -4.56 -5.74 10.47
CA VAL A 176 -4.64 -5.70 11.94
C VAL A 176 -3.92 -6.92 12.54
N TYR A 177 -3.96 -8.06 11.86
CA TYR A 177 -3.30 -9.29 12.28
C TYR A 177 -2.07 -9.60 11.42
N GLU A 178 -1.35 -8.57 10.95
CA GLU A 178 -0.20 -8.77 10.07
C GLU A 178 0.78 -9.78 10.68
N PRO A 179 1.05 -10.90 9.98
CA PRO A 179 2.02 -11.87 10.44
C PRO A 179 3.42 -11.25 10.45
N ASN A 180 4.23 -11.61 11.45
CA ASN A 180 5.59 -11.08 11.61
C ASN A 180 5.64 -9.53 11.63
N HIS A 181 4.66 -8.88 12.25
CA HIS A 181 4.50 -7.41 12.26
C HIS A 181 5.79 -6.65 12.64
N GLU A 182 6.60 -7.19 13.56
CA GLU A 182 7.90 -6.61 13.94
C GLU A 182 8.81 -6.40 12.73
N VAL A 183 8.91 -7.42 11.85
CA VAL A 183 9.70 -7.37 10.62
C VAL A 183 8.96 -6.59 9.54
N ALA A 184 7.67 -6.85 9.35
CA ALA A 184 6.89 -6.23 8.28
C ALA A 184 6.85 -4.70 8.41
N PHE A 185 6.75 -4.18 9.63
CA PHE A 185 6.62 -2.74 9.88
C PHE A 185 7.97 -2.05 10.11
N TRP A 186 8.89 -2.71 10.81
CA TRP A 186 10.12 -2.07 11.29
C TRP A 186 11.41 -2.67 10.70
N GLY A 187 11.33 -3.88 10.14
CA GLY A 187 12.48 -4.56 9.55
C GLY A 187 13.63 -4.73 10.53
N SER A 188 14.85 -4.45 10.05
CA SER A 188 16.08 -4.53 10.85
C SER A 188 16.14 -3.49 11.98
N HIS A 189 15.29 -2.45 11.97
CA HIS A 189 15.28 -1.41 12.99
C HIS A 189 14.54 -1.80 14.27
N TYR A 190 13.78 -2.89 14.28
CA TYR A 190 12.92 -3.26 15.40
C TYR A 190 13.68 -3.33 16.74
N GLN A 191 14.85 -3.98 16.77
CA GLN A 191 15.61 -4.16 18.01
C GLN A 191 16.12 -2.84 18.60
N GLU A 192 16.57 -1.91 17.77
CA GLU A 192 16.99 -0.59 18.25
C GLU A 192 15.79 0.24 18.72
N LEU A 193 14.66 0.15 18.02
CA LEU A 193 13.41 0.78 18.44
C LEU A 193 12.92 0.21 19.78
N LEU A 194 13.02 -1.10 19.97
CA LEU A 194 12.67 -1.77 21.23
C LEU A 194 13.57 -1.29 22.38
N ARG A 195 14.88 -1.18 22.14
CA ARG A 195 15.82 -0.61 23.11
C ARG A 195 15.46 0.84 23.50
N ILE A 196 15.06 1.65 22.52
CA ILE A 196 14.60 3.03 22.76
C ILE A 196 13.30 3.04 23.56
N LYS A 197 12.33 2.19 23.19
CA LYS A 197 11.05 2.03 23.90
C LYS A 197 11.29 1.68 25.37
N GLN A 198 12.13 0.70 25.66
CA GLN A 198 12.47 0.29 27.03
C GLN A 198 13.22 1.39 27.81
N LYS A 199 14.03 2.21 27.14
CA LYS A 199 14.73 3.34 27.78
C LYS A 199 13.76 4.44 28.24
N TYR A 200 12.79 4.79 27.40
CA TYR A 200 11.93 5.96 27.63
C TYR A 200 10.54 5.62 28.19
N ASP A 201 10.07 4.40 28.01
CA ASP A 201 8.82 3.88 28.57
C ASP A 201 9.01 2.48 29.16
N PRO A 202 9.87 2.33 30.20
CA PRO A 202 10.17 1.04 30.82
C PRO A 202 8.98 0.39 31.52
N SER A 203 7.96 1.19 31.87
CA SER A 203 6.72 0.72 32.52
C SER A 203 5.60 0.45 31.52
N GLN A 204 5.86 0.58 30.22
CA GLN A 204 4.90 0.32 29.14
C GLN A 204 3.58 1.08 29.33
N LEU A 205 3.68 2.35 29.71
CA LEU A 205 2.54 3.24 29.84
C LEU A 205 1.87 3.44 28.47
N LEU A 206 2.68 3.64 27.42
CA LEU A 206 2.24 3.93 26.06
C LEU A 206 2.22 2.67 25.20
N ASP A 207 1.28 1.77 25.46
CA ASP A 207 1.15 0.52 24.69
C ASP A 207 0.10 0.62 23.58
N CYS A 208 0.34 -0.05 22.46
CA CYS A 208 -0.60 -0.16 21.35
C CYS A 208 -0.42 -1.46 20.57
N TRP A 209 -1.51 -1.94 19.96
CA TRP A 209 -1.53 -3.19 19.20
C TRP A 209 -0.46 -3.20 18.09
N HIS A 210 0.40 -4.22 18.09
CA HIS A 210 1.51 -4.40 17.13
C HIS A 210 2.53 -3.24 17.10
N CYS A 211 2.54 -2.37 18.10
CA CYS A 211 3.57 -1.36 18.26
C CYS A 211 4.89 -1.99 18.71
N VAL A 212 5.97 -1.20 18.66
CA VAL A 212 7.28 -1.62 19.16
C VAL A 212 7.19 -2.00 20.64
N GLY A 213 7.52 -3.26 20.96
CA GLY A 213 7.47 -3.79 22.31
C GLY A 213 6.05 -4.01 22.85
N TRP A 214 5.06 -4.15 21.98
CA TRP A 214 3.68 -4.48 22.35
C TRP A 214 3.61 -5.73 23.25
N ASP A 215 2.80 -5.67 24.31
CA ASP A 215 2.51 -6.83 25.17
C ASP A 215 1.24 -7.56 24.68
N PRO A 216 1.40 -8.76 24.09
CA PRO A 216 0.27 -9.54 23.58
C PRO A 216 -0.66 -10.06 24.68
N GLU A 217 -0.19 -10.12 25.94
CA GLU A 217 -0.98 -10.59 27.08
C GLU A 217 -1.75 -9.45 27.77
N SER A 218 -1.55 -8.21 27.32
CA SER A 218 -2.19 -7.04 27.92
C SER A 218 -3.71 -7.10 27.72
N PRO A 219 -4.52 -7.06 28.80
CA PRO A 219 -5.97 -7.15 28.71
C PRO A 219 -6.60 -5.95 27.98
N ARG A 220 -5.84 -4.86 27.78
CA ARG A 220 -6.24 -3.68 27.00
C ARG A 220 -6.62 -4.02 25.57
N PHE A 221 -6.08 -5.12 25.03
CA PHE A 221 -6.29 -5.52 23.65
C PHE A 221 -7.22 -6.72 23.48
N SER A 222 -7.91 -7.13 24.56
CA SER A 222 -8.87 -8.25 24.54
C SER A 222 -10.05 -8.09 23.58
N CYS A 223 -10.28 -6.88 23.06
CA CYS A 223 -11.34 -6.59 22.08
C CYS A 223 -10.90 -6.74 20.62
N TYR A 224 -9.60 -6.91 20.33
CA TYR A 224 -9.18 -7.35 19.00
C TYR A 224 -9.73 -8.76 18.78
N LEU A 225 -10.38 -8.95 17.63
CA LEU A 225 -11.23 -10.10 17.35
C LEU A 225 -10.43 -11.38 17.13
#